data_AF-A0A7G9Y354-F1
#
_entry.id   AF-A0A7G9Y354-F1
#
_cell.length_a   1.000
_cell.length_b   1.000
_cell.length_c   1.000
_cell.angle_alpha   90.00
_cell.angle_beta   90.00
_cell.angle_gamma   90.00
#
_symmetry.space_group_name_H-M   'P 1'
#
loop_
_entity.id
_entity.type
_entity.pdbx_description
1 polymer ?
#
loop_
_entity_poly.entity_id
_entity_poly.type
_entity_poly.pdbx_seq_one_letter_code
_entity_poly.pdbx_strand_id
1 'polypeptide(L)'
;MERRILRRQTTHSAGHRDTGGMIRRHHYFKFNVINTQIISGQFSTIAGQKISVDWGDGSARNTYSGTDQTWSHDYGSAGNRTVGIFGSVVLTKFNMDAAGANISFNIASLPASLTYFGCYGNNTCNGDIASLPASLTHFYCIGSNTCNGDIASLPASLTYFYCTGSNTCNGDIASLPASLTYFGCIGSNTCNGDIASLPASLTYFYCTGSNTCNGDIASLPASLTHFGCAGNNTCNGDIASLPASLIYLYCTGNNTIADYTTPHTWTTKPTTFIVVPVGAGGLSTAEVDNLLIDFDADLVWAAGNVITLMGTNAARSVASDAAVANMVAEGATVTTN
;
A
#
# COMPACT_ATOMS: atom_id res chain seq x y z
N MET A 1 -44.76 -42.32 4.30
CA MET A 1 -43.32 -42.02 4.21
C MET A 1 -43.19 -40.53 3.92
N GLU A 2 -43.40 -39.68 4.94
CA GLU A 2 -43.45 -38.22 4.80
C GLU A 2 -42.13 -37.60 5.25
N ARG A 3 -41.55 -36.76 4.37
CA ARG A 3 -40.26 -36.11 4.56
C ARG A 3 -40.40 -34.88 5.47
N ARG A 4 -39.65 -34.89 6.58
CA ARG A 4 -39.54 -33.79 7.55
C ARG A 4 -38.51 -32.77 7.05
N ILE A 5 -38.95 -31.56 6.70
CA ILE A 5 -38.05 -30.45 6.32
C ILE A 5 -37.60 -29.73 7.61
N LEU A 6 -36.30 -29.82 7.95
CA LEU A 6 -35.67 -29.01 8.99
C LEU A 6 -35.50 -27.58 8.48
N ARG A 7 -36.19 -26.60 9.09
CA ARG A 7 -35.88 -25.17 8.90
C ARG A 7 -34.75 -24.77 9.84
N ARG A 8 -33.65 -24.30 9.26
CA ARG A 8 -32.48 -23.69 9.92
C ARG A 8 -32.90 -22.40 10.62
N GLN A 9 -32.77 -22.32 11.95
CA GLN A 9 -32.89 -21.06 12.69
C GLN A 9 -31.62 -20.22 12.46
N THR A 10 -31.76 -19.07 11.80
CA THR A 10 -30.74 -18.03 11.76
C THR A 10 -31.01 -17.02 12.87
N THR A 11 -30.11 -16.95 13.83
CA THR A 11 -30.13 -15.97 14.94
C THR A 11 -29.96 -14.56 14.38
N HIS A 12 -31.03 -13.76 14.38
CA HIS A 12 -30.97 -12.33 14.10
C HIS A 12 -30.55 -11.59 15.38
N SER A 13 -29.48 -10.79 15.28
CA SER A 13 -29.07 -9.83 16.30
C SER A 13 -30.19 -8.84 16.58
N ALA A 14 -30.45 -8.55 17.86
CA ALA A 14 -31.53 -7.68 18.31
C ALA A 14 -31.32 -6.24 17.79
N GLY A 15 -32.14 -5.84 16.82
CA GLY A 15 -32.16 -4.48 16.30
C GLY A 15 -32.77 -3.50 17.31
N HIS A 16 -32.08 -2.39 17.52
CA HIS A 16 -32.61 -1.21 18.21
C HIS A 16 -33.78 -0.64 17.39
N ARG A 17 -34.96 -0.52 18.02
CA ARG A 17 -36.18 0.03 17.41
C ARG A 17 -36.22 1.54 17.67
N ASP A 18 -36.22 2.34 16.61
CA ASP A 18 -36.73 3.72 16.67
C ASP A 18 -38.25 3.70 16.42
N THR A 19 -38.95 4.65 17.03
CA THR A 19 -40.39 4.85 17.20
C THR A 19 -41.24 4.99 15.91
N GLY A 20 -40.69 4.61 14.74
CA GLY A 20 -41.29 4.82 13.42
C GLY A 20 -41.56 3.57 12.58
N GLY A 21 -41.66 2.38 13.17
CA GLY A 21 -42.42 1.25 12.59
C GLY A 21 -42.06 0.73 11.18
N MET A 22 -40.89 1.06 10.61
CA MET A 22 -40.41 0.46 9.36
C MET A 22 -38.96 0.01 9.50
N ILE A 23 -38.68 -1.25 9.17
CA ILE A 23 -37.32 -1.74 8.94
C ILE A 23 -36.87 -1.14 7.60
N ARG A 24 -36.45 0.13 7.60
CA ARG A 24 -35.52 0.58 6.58
C ARG A 24 -34.20 -0.10 6.93
N ARG A 25 -33.62 -0.87 6.00
CA ARG A 25 -32.21 -1.25 6.10
C ARG A 25 -31.46 0.08 6.17
N HIS A 26 -31.18 0.59 7.36
CA HIS A 26 -30.45 1.83 7.49
C HIS A 26 -29.09 1.56 6.88
N HIS A 27 -28.81 2.22 5.75
CA HIS A 27 -27.50 2.24 5.13
C HIS A 27 -26.59 3.00 6.09
N TYR A 28 -25.96 2.22 6.97
CA TYR A 28 -25.11 2.69 8.04
C TYR A 28 -23.71 2.13 7.80
N PHE A 29 -22.70 2.98 7.95
CA PHE A 29 -21.31 2.54 8.07
C PHE A 29 -20.90 2.63 9.54
N LYS A 30 -20.25 1.60 10.06
CA LYS A 30 -19.75 1.55 11.42
C LYS A 30 -18.28 1.19 11.43
N PHE A 31 -17.55 1.85 12.31
CA PHE A 31 -16.17 1.49 12.64
C PHE A 31 -15.97 1.68 14.14
N ASN A 32 -15.03 0.94 14.70
CA ASN A 32 -14.64 1.06 16.09
C ASN A 32 -13.44 1.98 16.19
N VAL A 33 -13.47 2.91 17.12
CA VAL A 33 -12.30 3.68 17.57
C VAL A 33 -11.62 2.88 18.68
N ILE A 34 -10.32 2.70 18.59
CA ILE A 34 -9.53 1.83 19.47
C ILE A 34 -8.58 2.67 20.32
N ASN A 35 -8.81 2.69 21.63
CA ASN A 35 -7.97 3.36 22.64
C ASN A 35 -7.44 4.73 22.19
N THR A 36 -8.31 5.55 21.62
CA THR A 36 -7.95 6.84 20.99
C THR A 36 -8.77 7.95 21.63
N GLN A 37 -8.14 9.08 21.95
CA GLN A 37 -8.83 10.25 22.50
C GLN A 37 -9.37 11.16 21.39
N ILE A 38 -8.55 11.48 20.39
CA ILE A 38 -8.90 12.42 19.32
C ILE A 38 -8.85 11.70 17.99
N ILE A 39 -9.92 11.85 17.21
CA ILE A 39 -9.96 11.47 15.81
C ILE A 39 -10.24 12.71 14.94
N SER A 40 -9.64 12.77 13.76
CA SER A 40 -9.91 13.82 12.77
C SER A 40 -9.78 13.30 11.35
N GLY A 41 -10.34 14.07 10.43
CA GLY A 41 -10.26 13.75 9.03
C GLY A 41 -11.20 14.57 8.17
N GLN A 42 -11.56 14.00 7.03
CA GLN A 42 -12.44 14.63 6.04
C GLN A 42 -13.54 13.67 5.59
N PHE A 43 -14.74 14.23 5.44
CA PHE A 43 -15.84 13.56 4.74
C PHE A 43 -16.19 14.34 3.47
N SER A 44 -16.51 13.61 2.41
CA SER A 44 -17.21 14.16 1.26
C SER A 44 -18.49 13.39 1.03
N THR A 45 -19.52 14.10 0.55
CA THR A 45 -20.80 13.51 0.20
C THR A 45 -21.15 13.82 -1.25
N ILE A 46 -22.14 13.10 -1.79
CA ILE A 46 -22.80 13.52 -3.03
C ILE A 46 -23.37 14.92 -2.84
N ALA A 47 -23.19 15.79 -3.83
CA ALA A 47 -23.62 17.18 -3.79
C ALA A 47 -25.09 17.33 -3.36
N GLY A 48 -25.35 18.22 -2.41
CA GLY A 48 -26.70 18.46 -1.86
C GLY A 48 -27.22 17.38 -0.90
N GLN A 49 -26.48 16.30 -0.70
CA GLN A 49 -26.84 15.22 0.23
C GLN A 49 -25.98 15.26 1.49
N LYS A 50 -26.51 14.69 2.57
CA LYS A 50 -25.94 14.79 3.91
C LYS A 50 -25.85 13.45 4.60
N ILE A 51 -24.80 13.30 5.39
CA ILE A 51 -24.61 12.22 6.36
C ILE A 51 -24.81 12.76 7.78
N SER A 52 -25.16 11.89 8.71
CA SER A 52 -25.15 12.21 10.14
C SER A 52 -24.22 11.24 10.87
N VAL A 53 -23.36 11.76 11.74
CA VAL A 53 -22.32 11.00 12.44
C VAL A 53 -22.65 10.99 13.92
N ASP A 54 -22.73 9.78 14.46
CA ASP A 54 -22.87 9.48 15.88
C ASP A 54 -21.53 8.97 16.39
N TRP A 55 -20.90 9.71 17.29
CA TRP A 55 -19.54 9.42 17.75
C TRP A 55 -19.47 8.28 18.77
N GLY A 56 -20.62 7.78 19.23
CA GLY A 56 -20.68 6.63 20.12
C GLY A 56 -20.33 6.93 21.57
N ASP A 57 -20.33 8.20 21.99
CA ASP A 57 -20.06 8.65 23.36
C ASP A 57 -21.27 9.36 24.01
N GLY A 58 -22.43 9.38 23.34
CA GLY A 58 -23.64 10.05 23.80
C GLY A 58 -23.73 11.54 23.49
N SER A 59 -22.71 12.11 22.84
CA SER A 59 -22.79 13.48 22.29
C SER A 59 -23.84 13.59 21.18
N ALA A 60 -24.28 14.82 20.91
CA ALA A 60 -25.21 15.09 19.82
C ALA A 60 -24.57 14.76 18.47
N ARG A 61 -25.36 14.20 17.55
CA ARG A 61 -24.86 13.86 16.21
C ARG A 61 -24.46 15.10 15.43
N ASN A 62 -23.35 14.99 14.69
CA ASN A 62 -22.96 16.00 13.71
C ASN A 62 -23.54 15.67 12.34
N THR A 63 -23.72 16.70 11.50
CA THR A 63 -24.17 16.55 10.10
C THR A 63 -23.10 17.11 9.19
N TYR A 64 -22.80 16.38 8.11
CA TYR A 64 -21.80 16.78 7.12
C TYR A 64 -22.41 16.71 5.71
N SER A 65 -22.05 17.67 4.86
CA SER A 65 -22.46 17.72 3.46
C SER A 65 -21.47 18.53 2.63
N GLY A 66 -21.24 18.14 1.39
CA GLY A 66 -20.32 18.82 0.48
C GLY A 66 -18.99 18.09 0.36
N THR A 67 -17.97 18.79 -0.11
CA THR A 67 -16.63 18.23 -0.39
C THR A 67 -15.66 18.58 0.73
N ASP A 68 -14.80 17.62 1.08
CA ASP A 68 -13.66 17.75 1.99
C ASP A 68 -14.00 18.48 3.31
N GLN A 69 -15.18 18.16 3.85
CA GLN A 69 -15.64 18.69 5.13
C GLN A 69 -14.75 18.12 6.23
N THR A 70 -13.95 19.00 6.83
CA THR A 70 -13.06 18.63 7.92
C THR A 70 -13.87 18.37 9.18
N TRP A 71 -13.47 17.37 9.94
CA TRP A 71 -14.05 17.03 11.23
C TRP A 71 -12.96 16.66 12.22
N SER A 72 -13.22 16.93 13.49
CA SER A 72 -12.42 16.46 14.61
C SER A 72 -13.36 16.20 15.78
N HIS A 73 -13.10 15.12 16.51
CA HIS A 73 -13.86 14.76 17.69
C HIS A 73 -12.89 14.36 18.81
N ASP A 74 -13.00 15.03 19.95
CA ASP A 74 -12.24 14.74 21.18
C ASP A 74 -13.17 14.07 22.19
N TYR A 75 -12.88 12.81 22.51
CA TYR A 75 -13.62 12.02 23.50
C TYR A 75 -13.29 12.41 24.95
N GLY A 76 -12.39 13.38 25.17
CA GLY A 76 -11.91 13.86 26.48
C GLY A 76 -10.94 12.91 27.18
N SER A 77 -10.94 11.63 26.82
CA SER A 77 -9.99 10.61 27.28
C SER A 77 -9.88 9.48 26.26
N ALA A 78 -8.75 8.79 26.24
CA ALA A 78 -8.57 7.62 25.38
C ALA A 78 -9.54 6.51 25.78
N GLY A 79 -10.17 5.88 24.78
CA GLY A 79 -11.04 4.76 25.02
C GLY A 79 -11.56 4.13 23.74
N ASN A 80 -12.35 3.07 23.90
CA ASN A 80 -13.01 2.39 22.79
C ASN A 80 -14.41 2.98 22.57
N ARG A 81 -14.75 3.26 21.32
CA ARG A 81 -16.07 3.79 20.91
C ARG A 81 -16.49 3.13 19.60
N THR A 82 -17.79 3.12 19.32
CA THR A 82 -18.30 2.69 18.01
C THR A 82 -18.95 3.89 17.34
N VAL A 83 -18.34 4.36 16.26
CA VAL A 83 -18.87 5.47 15.47
C VAL A 83 -19.85 4.92 14.44
N GLY A 84 -20.99 5.58 14.29
CA GLY A 84 -22.01 5.28 13.29
C GLY A 84 -22.20 6.43 12.31
N ILE A 85 -22.01 6.18 11.02
CA ILE A 85 -22.35 7.12 9.94
C ILE A 85 -23.68 6.71 9.32
N PHE A 86 -24.70 7.52 9.54
CA PHE A 86 -26.05 7.36 8.99
C PHE A 86 -26.16 8.06 7.63
N GLY A 87 -26.85 7.42 6.69
CA GLY A 87 -26.94 7.91 5.31
C GLY A 87 -25.69 7.61 4.50
N SER A 88 -24.92 6.60 4.88
CA SER A 88 -23.58 6.34 4.33
C SER A 88 -23.56 6.06 2.82
N VAL A 89 -24.71 5.75 2.20
CA VAL A 89 -24.87 5.58 0.74
C VAL A 89 -24.56 6.84 -0.08
N VAL A 90 -24.44 8.01 0.58
CA VAL A 90 -24.03 9.26 -0.09
C VAL A 90 -22.60 9.66 0.27
N LEU A 91 -21.91 8.89 1.12
CA LEU A 91 -20.53 9.15 1.52
C LEU A 91 -19.61 8.78 0.36
N THR A 92 -18.88 9.75 -0.17
CA THR A 92 -17.95 9.55 -1.29
C THR A 92 -16.50 9.55 -0.84
N LYS A 93 -16.19 10.23 0.27
CA LYS A 93 -14.86 10.21 0.88
C LYS A 93 -14.95 9.94 2.37
N PHE A 94 -14.16 8.99 2.83
CA PHE A 94 -13.79 8.82 4.22
C PHE A 94 -12.28 8.94 4.31
N ASN A 95 -11.78 10.00 4.94
CA ASN A 95 -10.36 10.14 5.24
C ASN A 95 -10.18 10.35 6.73
N MET A 96 -9.25 9.64 7.34
CA MET A 96 -8.86 9.79 8.74
C MET A 96 -7.36 10.10 8.81
N ASP A 97 -7.03 11.35 9.07
CA ASP A 97 -5.67 11.89 9.01
C ASP A 97 -5.04 12.19 10.39
N ALA A 98 -5.82 12.05 11.47
CA ALA A 98 -5.29 12.19 12.83
C ALA A 98 -4.15 11.19 13.09
N ALA A 99 -2.96 11.73 13.39
CA ALA A 99 -1.83 10.91 13.82
C ALA A 99 -2.19 10.13 15.09
N GLY A 100 -1.96 8.82 15.08
CA GLY A 100 -2.26 7.95 16.21
C GLY A 100 -3.74 7.61 16.39
N ALA A 101 -4.64 8.08 15.52
CA ALA A 101 -6.03 7.63 15.51
C ALA A 101 -6.12 6.21 14.96
N ASN A 102 -6.63 5.30 15.79
CA ASN A 102 -6.71 3.88 15.44
C ASN A 102 -8.17 3.47 15.29
N ILE A 103 -8.53 2.97 14.11
CA ILE A 103 -9.85 2.41 13.88
C ILE A 103 -9.82 0.96 13.44
N SER A 104 -10.90 0.24 13.70
CA SER A 104 -11.13 -1.10 13.19
C SER A 104 -12.47 -1.20 12.47
N PHE A 105 -12.45 -1.82 11.30
CA PHE A 105 -13.63 -2.05 10.46
C PHE A 105 -13.40 -3.28 9.57
N ASN A 106 -14.51 -3.82 9.05
CA ASN A 106 -14.47 -4.86 8.02
C ASN A 106 -14.64 -4.22 6.64
N ILE A 107 -13.84 -4.61 5.65
CA ILE A 107 -13.91 -4.06 4.28
C ILE A 107 -15.34 -4.13 3.70
N ALA A 108 -16.07 -5.21 3.96
CA ALA A 108 -17.43 -5.38 3.46
C ALA A 108 -18.45 -4.40 4.07
N SER A 109 -18.06 -3.62 5.08
CA SER A 109 -18.87 -2.54 5.65
C SER A 109 -18.70 -1.20 4.93
N LEU A 110 -17.72 -1.07 4.03
CA LEU A 110 -17.47 0.16 3.29
C LEU A 110 -18.69 0.52 2.41
N PRO A 111 -19.14 1.78 2.43
CA PRO A 111 -20.24 2.22 1.58
C PRO A 111 -19.93 2.08 0.09
N ALA A 112 -20.91 1.60 -0.68
CA ALA A 112 -20.79 1.38 -2.12
C ALA A 112 -20.52 2.67 -2.94
N SER A 113 -20.79 3.85 -2.37
CA SER A 113 -20.56 5.16 -2.98
C SER A 113 -19.16 5.74 -2.76
N LEU A 114 -18.34 5.11 -1.91
CA LEU A 114 -17.00 5.61 -1.61
C LEU A 114 -16.12 5.56 -2.85
N THR A 115 -15.59 6.71 -3.22
CA THR A 115 -14.51 6.84 -4.21
C THR A 115 -13.16 6.94 -3.52
N TYR A 116 -13.11 7.40 -2.27
CA TYR A 116 -11.88 7.53 -1.50
C TYR A 116 -12.05 6.99 -0.07
N PHE A 117 -11.15 6.08 0.32
CA PHE A 117 -11.00 5.62 1.69
C PHE A 117 -9.54 5.77 2.14
N GLY A 118 -9.31 6.45 3.26
CA GLY A 118 -7.99 6.64 3.84
C GLY A 118 -7.97 6.57 5.36
N CYS A 119 -7.04 5.81 5.94
CA CYS A 119 -6.71 5.86 7.36
C CYS A 119 -5.20 5.63 7.62
N TYR A 120 -4.62 6.49 8.48
CA TYR A 120 -3.16 6.67 8.58
C TYR A 120 -2.52 6.27 9.94
N GLY A 121 -3.30 5.84 10.94
CA GLY A 121 -2.78 5.32 12.22
C GLY A 121 -2.51 3.80 12.29
N ASN A 122 -2.47 3.24 13.51
CA ASN A 122 -2.39 1.78 13.74
C ASN A 122 -3.78 1.14 13.60
N ASN A 123 -4.36 1.26 12.40
CA ASN A 123 -5.69 0.73 12.12
C ASN A 123 -5.67 -0.80 12.03
N THR A 124 -6.87 -1.39 12.12
CA THR A 124 -7.10 -2.80 11.88
C THR A 124 -8.27 -2.95 10.90
N CYS A 125 -7.97 -2.94 9.60
CA CYS A 125 -8.85 -3.44 8.57
C CYS A 125 -8.81 -4.97 8.54
N ASN A 126 -9.95 -5.60 8.33
CA ASN A 126 -10.04 -7.02 8.05
C ASN A 126 -11.06 -7.30 6.95
N GLY A 127 -11.03 -8.53 6.45
CA GLY A 127 -11.93 -9.00 5.42
C GLY A 127 -11.26 -9.06 4.04
N ASP A 128 -12.10 -9.36 3.07
CA ASP A 128 -11.70 -9.67 1.70
C ASP A 128 -11.69 -8.40 0.84
N ILE A 129 -10.58 -8.12 0.16
CA ILE A 129 -10.45 -7.01 -0.80
C ILE A 129 -11.43 -7.12 -1.97
N ALA A 130 -11.97 -8.31 -2.27
CA ALA A 130 -13.06 -8.48 -3.22
C ALA A 130 -14.36 -7.75 -2.78
N SER A 131 -14.45 -7.36 -1.51
CA SER A 131 -15.57 -6.58 -0.98
C SER A 131 -15.37 -5.06 -1.14
N LEU A 132 -14.26 -4.60 -1.71
CA LEU A 132 -14.04 -3.17 -1.97
C LEU A 132 -15.13 -2.62 -2.90
N PRO A 133 -15.66 -1.41 -2.62
CA PRO A 133 -16.65 -0.78 -3.49
C PRO A 133 -16.15 -0.64 -4.94
N ALA A 134 -17.00 -0.98 -5.91
CA ALA A 134 -16.66 -0.86 -7.33
C ALA A 134 -16.40 0.59 -7.80
N SER A 135 -16.83 1.59 -7.01
CA SER A 135 -16.61 3.02 -7.28
C SER A 135 -15.29 3.55 -6.69
N LEU A 136 -14.57 2.73 -5.91
CA LEU A 136 -13.40 3.16 -5.16
C LEU A 136 -12.22 3.41 -6.11
N THR A 137 -11.70 4.63 -6.10
CA THR A 137 -10.49 5.01 -6.85
C THR A 137 -9.26 5.03 -5.96
N HIS A 138 -9.42 5.28 -4.66
CA HIS A 138 -8.35 5.32 -3.68
C HIS A 138 -8.67 4.47 -2.45
N PHE A 139 -7.81 3.49 -2.18
CA PHE A 139 -7.80 2.74 -0.93
C PHE A 139 -6.45 2.90 -0.25
N TYR A 140 -6.44 3.53 0.92
CA TYR A 140 -5.27 3.71 1.75
C TYR A 140 -5.56 3.21 3.16
N CYS A 141 -4.86 2.15 3.57
CA CYS A 141 -5.02 1.57 4.90
C CYS A 141 -3.66 1.18 5.48
N ILE A 142 -3.19 1.97 6.44
CA ILE A 142 -1.98 1.67 7.22
C ILE A 142 -2.38 1.12 8.59
N GLY A 143 -1.54 0.22 9.12
CA GLY A 143 -1.61 -0.22 10.51
C GLY A 143 -1.34 -1.70 10.69
N SER A 144 -1.90 -2.28 11.74
CA SER A 144 -1.89 -3.73 12.02
C SER A 144 -3.06 -4.40 11.29
N ASN A 145 -3.14 -4.19 9.98
CA ASN A 145 -4.21 -4.71 9.14
C ASN A 145 -4.07 -6.21 8.87
N THR A 146 -5.20 -6.89 8.67
CA THR A 146 -5.28 -8.31 8.29
C THR A 146 -6.24 -8.47 7.11
N CYS A 147 -6.07 -7.59 6.12
CA CYS A 147 -6.83 -7.65 4.88
C CYS A 147 -6.32 -8.84 4.02
N ASN A 148 -7.24 -9.54 3.35
CA ASN A 148 -6.96 -10.75 2.57
C ASN A 148 -7.69 -10.71 1.21
N GLY A 149 -7.46 -11.72 0.38
CA GLY A 149 -8.16 -11.90 -0.90
C GLY A 149 -7.23 -11.84 -2.10
N ASP A 150 -7.81 -12.04 -3.26
CA ASP A 150 -7.11 -12.08 -4.55
C ASP A 150 -7.07 -10.68 -5.18
N ILE A 151 -5.88 -10.21 -5.55
CA ILE A 151 -5.70 -8.90 -6.20
C ILE A 151 -6.40 -8.80 -7.55
N ALA A 152 -6.73 -9.92 -8.19
CA ALA A 152 -7.59 -9.94 -9.38
C ALA A 152 -9.02 -9.42 -9.10
N SER A 153 -9.42 -9.36 -7.84
CA SER A 153 -10.73 -8.84 -7.41
C SER A 153 -10.71 -7.33 -7.14
N LEU A 154 -9.57 -6.65 -7.29
CA LEU A 154 -9.49 -5.21 -7.12
C LEU A 154 -10.40 -4.49 -8.13
N PRO A 155 -11.21 -3.50 -7.70
CA PRO A 155 -12.05 -2.72 -8.59
C PRO A 155 -11.28 -2.09 -9.75
N ALA A 156 -11.82 -2.19 -10.97
CA ALA A 156 -11.22 -1.61 -12.17
C ALA A 156 -11.08 -0.07 -12.13
N SER A 157 -11.81 0.59 -11.22
CA SER A 157 -11.74 2.03 -10.98
C SER A 157 -10.57 2.46 -10.08
N LEU A 158 -9.91 1.53 -9.39
CA LEU A 158 -8.80 1.85 -8.50
C LEU A 158 -7.61 2.42 -9.26
N THR A 159 -7.21 3.62 -8.88
CA THR A 159 -5.96 4.25 -9.29
C THR A 159 -4.89 4.12 -8.21
N TYR A 160 -5.30 3.98 -6.94
CA TYR A 160 -4.40 3.92 -5.80
C TYR A 160 -4.83 2.83 -4.83
N PHE A 161 -3.98 1.82 -4.64
CA PHE A 161 -4.14 0.78 -3.63
C PHE A 161 -2.91 0.73 -2.73
N TYR A 162 -3.10 1.01 -1.44
CA TYR A 162 -2.06 0.86 -0.44
C TYR A 162 -2.61 0.21 0.83
N CYS A 163 -2.07 -0.96 1.15
CA CYS A 163 -2.44 -1.71 2.34
C CYS A 163 -1.19 -2.28 3.02
N THR A 164 -0.94 -1.86 4.26
CA THR A 164 0.21 -2.32 5.05
C THR A 164 -0.24 -2.97 6.35
N GLY A 165 0.52 -3.94 6.87
CA GLY A 165 0.21 -4.67 8.09
C GLY A 165 0.50 -6.16 7.97
N SER A 166 -0.20 -6.99 8.72
CA SER A 166 -0.17 -8.46 8.62
C SER A 166 -1.14 -8.96 7.54
N ASN A 167 -1.15 -8.31 6.38
CA ASN A 167 -2.03 -8.65 5.27
C ASN A 167 -1.61 -9.96 4.60
N THR A 168 -2.57 -10.67 4.00
CA THR A 168 -2.37 -11.93 3.28
C THR A 168 -3.06 -11.87 1.93
N CYS A 169 -2.77 -10.85 1.14
CA CYS A 169 -3.25 -10.77 -0.24
C CYS A 169 -2.46 -11.74 -1.12
N ASN A 170 -3.12 -12.28 -2.13
CA ASN A 170 -2.56 -13.21 -3.11
C ASN A 170 -3.00 -12.82 -4.53
N GLY A 171 -2.55 -13.60 -5.52
CA GLY A 171 -2.97 -13.44 -6.92
C GLY A 171 -1.81 -13.06 -7.83
N ASP A 172 -2.12 -13.02 -9.13
CA ASP A 172 -1.18 -12.70 -10.19
C ASP A 172 -1.16 -11.20 -10.46
N ILE A 173 0.02 -10.57 -10.43
CA ILE A 173 0.19 -9.14 -10.71
C ILE A 173 -0.25 -8.74 -12.13
N ALA A 174 -0.32 -9.69 -13.07
CA ALA A 174 -0.91 -9.47 -14.39
C ALA A 174 -2.42 -9.11 -14.33
N SER A 175 -3.08 -9.40 -13.19
CA SER A 175 -4.49 -9.09 -12.97
C SER A 175 -4.71 -7.70 -12.36
N LEU A 176 -3.65 -6.93 -12.09
CA LEU A 176 -3.78 -5.58 -11.56
C LEU A 176 -4.58 -4.68 -12.53
N PRO A 177 -5.53 -3.86 -12.03
CA PRO A 177 -6.26 -2.93 -12.86
C PRO A 177 -5.34 -2.01 -13.69
N ALA A 178 -5.64 -1.87 -14.99
CA ALA A 178 -4.86 -1.03 -15.90
C ALA A 178 -4.86 0.47 -15.54
N SER A 179 -5.77 0.91 -14.68
CA SER A 179 -5.89 2.27 -14.14
C SER A 179 -4.98 2.54 -12.94
N LEU A 180 -4.39 1.52 -12.32
CA LEU A 180 -3.55 1.67 -11.14
C LEU A 180 -2.28 2.46 -11.47
N THR A 181 -2.07 3.54 -10.73
CA THR A 181 -0.82 4.31 -10.73
C THR A 181 0.02 4.01 -9.49
N TYR A 182 -0.60 3.50 -8.43
CA TYR A 182 0.06 3.12 -7.19
C TYR A 182 -0.46 1.79 -6.68
N PHE A 183 0.43 0.81 -6.57
CA PHE A 183 0.16 -0.46 -5.90
C PHE A 183 1.16 -0.67 -4.76
N GLY A 184 0.67 -0.83 -3.54
CA GLY A 184 1.47 -1.30 -2.43
C GLY A 184 0.71 -2.28 -1.57
N CYS A 185 1.22 -3.50 -1.51
CA CYS A 185 0.71 -4.55 -0.65
C CYS A 185 1.87 -5.09 0.21
N ILE A 186 1.85 -4.70 1.49
CA ILE A 186 2.94 -4.95 2.44
C ILE A 186 2.40 -5.82 3.58
N GLY A 187 3.10 -6.91 3.88
CA GLY A 187 2.71 -7.88 4.90
C GLY A 187 3.18 -9.31 4.59
N SER A 188 2.39 -10.29 5.00
CA SER A 188 2.62 -11.72 4.70
C SER A 188 1.93 -12.13 3.39
N ASN A 189 2.08 -11.31 2.35
CA ASN A 189 1.44 -11.51 1.05
C ASN A 189 2.12 -12.61 0.22
N THR A 190 1.38 -13.19 -0.71
CA THR A 190 1.85 -14.24 -1.64
C THR A 190 1.44 -13.92 -3.07
N CYS A 191 1.67 -12.70 -3.52
CA CYS A 191 1.49 -12.31 -4.92
C CYS A 191 2.57 -12.97 -5.80
N ASN A 192 2.22 -13.26 -7.04
CA ASN A 192 3.09 -13.87 -8.04
C ASN A 192 2.92 -13.18 -9.40
N GLY A 193 3.66 -13.64 -10.41
CA GLY A 193 3.54 -13.18 -11.79
C GLY A 193 4.81 -12.52 -12.32
N ASP A 194 4.78 -12.22 -13.61
CA ASP A 194 5.89 -11.60 -14.34
C ASP A 194 5.77 -10.07 -14.27
N ILE A 195 6.84 -9.39 -13.83
CA ILE A 195 6.89 -7.92 -13.74
C ILE A 195 6.71 -7.23 -15.09
N ALA A 196 6.94 -7.92 -16.21
CA ALA A 196 6.61 -7.43 -17.55
C ALA A 196 5.10 -7.22 -17.76
N SER A 197 4.25 -7.82 -16.92
CA SER A 197 2.80 -7.68 -16.95
C SER A 197 2.26 -6.51 -16.12
N LEU A 198 3.14 -5.75 -15.45
CA LEU A 198 2.73 -4.59 -14.67
C LEU A 198 2.04 -3.54 -15.57
N PRO A 199 0.92 -2.94 -15.13
CA PRO A 199 0.26 -1.87 -15.88
C PRO A 199 1.22 -0.73 -16.25
N ALA A 200 1.18 -0.29 -17.51
CA ALA A 200 2.02 0.82 -18.00
C ALA A 200 1.75 2.17 -17.29
N SER A 201 0.62 2.31 -16.60
CA SER A 201 0.24 3.47 -15.79
C SER A 201 0.89 3.48 -14.40
N LEU A 202 1.46 2.36 -13.94
CA LEU A 202 2.06 2.27 -12.62
C LEU A 202 3.29 3.17 -12.49
N THR A 203 3.26 3.99 -11.45
CA THR A 203 4.38 4.85 -11.04
C THR A 203 5.03 4.34 -9.74
N TYR A 204 4.30 3.55 -8.95
CA TYR A 204 4.75 2.93 -7.71
C TYR A 204 4.31 1.47 -7.65
N PHE A 205 5.26 0.57 -7.41
CA PHE A 205 4.99 -0.84 -7.14
C PHE A 205 5.74 -1.31 -5.89
N TYR A 206 4.99 -1.73 -4.87
CA TYR A 206 5.51 -2.36 -3.66
C TYR A 206 4.81 -3.69 -3.41
N CYS A 207 5.57 -4.77 -3.53
CA CYS A 207 5.10 -6.11 -3.22
C CYS A 207 6.10 -6.77 -2.28
N THR A 208 5.75 -6.81 -0.98
CA THR A 208 6.62 -7.34 0.07
C THR A 208 5.90 -8.41 0.88
N GLY A 209 6.64 -9.44 1.30
CA GLY A 209 6.10 -10.63 1.97
C GLY A 209 6.75 -11.91 1.47
N SER A 210 5.97 -12.98 1.38
CA SER A 210 6.38 -14.27 0.80
C SER A 210 6.03 -14.36 -0.69
N ASN A 211 6.20 -13.25 -1.42
CA ASN A 211 5.84 -13.14 -2.84
C ASN A 211 6.83 -13.91 -3.73
N THR A 212 6.39 -14.27 -4.94
CA THR A 212 7.17 -14.99 -5.96
C THR A 212 7.04 -14.31 -7.33
N CYS A 213 7.18 -12.99 -7.36
CA CYS A 213 7.27 -12.23 -8.60
C CYS A 213 8.59 -12.56 -9.32
N ASN A 214 8.57 -12.56 -10.65
CA ASN A 214 9.73 -12.86 -11.49
C ASN A 214 9.77 -11.89 -12.68
N GLY A 215 10.75 -12.07 -13.56
CA GLY A 215 10.89 -11.32 -14.80
C GLY A 215 12.14 -10.44 -14.83
N ASP A 216 12.38 -9.88 -16.00
CA ASP A 216 13.53 -9.01 -16.29
C ASP A 216 13.20 -7.56 -15.94
N ILE A 217 14.03 -6.92 -15.13
CA ILE A 217 13.88 -5.51 -14.74
C ILE A 217 13.89 -4.54 -15.94
N ALA A 218 14.45 -4.95 -17.08
CA ALA A 218 14.36 -4.21 -18.34
C ALA A 218 12.90 -4.08 -18.86
N SER A 219 11.99 -4.95 -18.39
CA SER A 219 10.58 -4.93 -18.76
C SER A 219 9.72 -4.05 -17.85
N LEU A 220 10.30 -3.39 -16.84
CA LEU A 220 9.55 -2.51 -15.95
C LEU A 220 8.94 -1.33 -16.74
N PRO A 221 7.72 -0.87 -16.39
CA PRO A 221 7.13 0.29 -17.03
C PRO A 221 8.03 1.53 -16.97
N ALA A 222 8.17 2.25 -18.08
CA ALA A 222 8.99 3.47 -18.15
C ALA A 222 8.50 4.61 -17.22
N SER A 223 7.24 4.55 -16.81
CA SER A 223 6.60 5.47 -15.85
C SER A 223 6.95 5.17 -14.39
N LEU A 224 7.58 4.02 -14.11
CA LEU A 224 7.82 3.55 -12.76
C LEU A 224 8.94 4.34 -12.08
N THR A 225 8.59 5.02 -10.99
CA THR A 225 9.52 5.81 -10.18
C THR A 225 9.98 5.06 -8.93
N HIS A 226 9.16 4.12 -8.45
CA HIS A 226 9.43 3.31 -7.26
C HIS A 226 9.14 1.84 -7.52
N PHE A 227 10.16 1.00 -7.35
CA PHE A 227 10.06 -0.45 -7.42
C PHE A 227 10.54 -1.07 -6.11
N GLY A 228 9.66 -1.83 -5.47
CA GLY A 228 9.97 -2.62 -4.29
C GLY A 228 9.45 -4.04 -4.45
N CYS A 229 10.37 -5.00 -4.52
CA CYS A 229 10.06 -6.41 -4.64
C CYS A 229 10.89 -7.20 -3.60
N ALA A 230 10.24 -7.66 -2.54
CA ALA A 230 10.87 -8.37 -1.44
C ALA A 230 10.14 -9.68 -1.11
N GLY A 231 10.90 -10.75 -0.84
CA GLY A 231 10.37 -12.09 -0.57
C GLY A 231 11.13 -13.19 -1.30
N ASN A 232 10.40 -14.22 -1.76
CA ASN A 232 10.96 -15.30 -2.57
C ASN A 232 10.93 -14.98 -4.08
N ASN A 233 10.99 -13.69 -4.42
CA ASN A 233 10.97 -13.20 -5.80
C ASN A 233 12.26 -13.57 -6.52
N THR A 234 12.21 -13.71 -7.84
CA THR A 234 13.34 -14.05 -8.70
C THR A 234 13.46 -13.07 -9.86
N CYS A 235 13.40 -11.77 -9.55
CA CYS A 235 13.64 -10.73 -10.57
C CYS A 235 15.12 -10.77 -10.97
N ASN A 236 15.38 -10.58 -12.27
CA ASN A 236 16.71 -10.63 -12.87
C ASN A 236 16.93 -9.46 -13.82
N GLY A 237 18.06 -9.47 -14.53
CA GLY A 237 18.39 -8.48 -15.55
C GLY A 237 19.50 -7.54 -15.13
N ASP A 238 19.82 -6.65 -16.06
CA ASP A 238 20.91 -5.67 -15.96
C ASP A 238 20.42 -4.39 -15.28
N ILE A 239 21.11 -3.95 -14.23
CA ILE A 239 20.80 -2.71 -13.51
C ILE A 239 20.80 -1.49 -14.44
N ALA A 240 21.64 -1.47 -15.48
CA ALA A 240 21.68 -0.40 -16.47
C ALA A 240 20.40 -0.31 -17.33
N SER A 241 19.52 -1.32 -17.28
CA SER A 241 18.24 -1.37 -18.01
C SER A 241 17.05 -0.86 -17.19
N LEU A 242 17.27 -0.41 -15.95
CA LEU A 242 16.19 0.16 -15.12
C LEU A 242 15.57 1.40 -15.79
N PRO A 243 14.27 1.66 -15.54
CA PRO A 243 13.62 2.87 -16.05
C PRO A 243 14.38 4.14 -15.64
N ALA A 244 14.61 5.04 -16.59
CA ALA A 244 15.31 6.30 -16.34
C ALA A 244 14.58 7.24 -15.34
N SER A 245 13.32 6.96 -15.01
CA SER A 245 12.51 7.70 -14.03
C SER A 245 12.63 7.14 -12.60
N LEU A 246 13.33 6.01 -12.41
CA LEU A 246 13.39 5.31 -11.14
C LEU A 246 14.23 6.07 -10.12
N ILE A 247 13.62 6.41 -8.98
CA ILE A 247 14.29 7.07 -7.85
C ILE A 247 14.35 6.19 -6.60
N TYR A 248 13.65 5.07 -6.60
CA TYR A 248 13.59 4.12 -5.50
C TYR A 248 13.63 2.68 -6.04
N LEU A 249 14.67 1.95 -5.65
CA LEU A 249 14.80 0.51 -5.90
C LEU A 249 14.98 -0.21 -4.57
N TYR A 250 14.15 -1.23 -4.33
CA TYR A 250 14.27 -2.14 -3.21
C TYR A 250 14.05 -3.58 -3.68
N CYS A 251 15.15 -4.27 -3.97
CA CYS A 251 15.17 -5.65 -4.39
C CYS A 251 15.91 -6.48 -3.36
N THR A 252 15.17 -7.30 -2.60
CA THR A 252 15.73 -8.18 -1.58
C THR A 252 15.13 -9.58 -1.66
N GLY A 253 15.84 -10.57 -1.17
CA GLY A 253 15.38 -11.97 -1.24
C GLY A 253 16.01 -12.72 -2.41
N ASN A 254 15.32 -13.72 -2.97
CA ASN A 254 15.89 -14.63 -3.98
C ASN A 254 16.07 -14.01 -5.38
N ASN A 255 16.07 -12.67 -5.48
CA ASN A 255 16.31 -11.99 -6.74
C ASN A 255 17.72 -12.30 -7.23
N THR A 256 17.87 -12.40 -8.54
CA THR A 256 19.12 -12.79 -9.20
C THR A 256 19.60 -11.68 -10.14
N ILE A 257 19.35 -10.42 -9.78
CA ILE A 257 19.92 -9.25 -10.46
C ILE A 257 21.45 -9.39 -10.34
N ALA A 258 22.11 -9.67 -11.46
CA ALA A 258 23.49 -10.17 -11.47
C ALA A 258 24.33 -9.57 -12.60
N ASP A 259 23.84 -8.52 -13.26
CA ASP A 259 24.53 -7.86 -14.35
C ASP A 259 24.55 -6.33 -14.15
N TYR A 260 25.65 -5.69 -14.56
CA TYR A 260 25.73 -4.25 -14.74
C TYR A 260 26.57 -3.89 -15.98
N THR A 261 25.92 -3.40 -17.03
CA THR A 261 26.62 -2.95 -18.24
C THR A 261 27.16 -1.52 -18.05
N THR A 262 28.48 -1.37 -18.16
CA THR A 262 29.22 -0.10 -18.04
C THR A 262 29.82 0.35 -19.40
N PRO A 263 30.04 1.67 -19.63
CA PRO A 263 29.58 2.78 -18.79
C PRO A 263 28.08 3.03 -18.98
N HIS A 264 27.41 3.40 -17.90
CA HIS A 264 26.02 3.81 -17.93
C HIS A 264 25.86 5.22 -17.37
N THR A 265 25.19 6.09 -18.12
CA THR A 265 24.93 7.47 -17.68
C THR A 265 23.61 7.58 -16.93
N TRP A 266 23.67 7.81 -15.63
CA TRP A 266 22.48 7.98 -14.79
C TRP A 266 21.90 9.39 -14.95
N THR A 267 20.69 9.48 -15.52
CA THR A 267 19.99 10.78 -15.70
C THR A 267 19.12 11.16 -14.51
N THR A 268 18.80 10.20 -13.66
CA THR A 268 17.98 10.37 -12.46
C THR A 268 18.69 9.77 -11.27
N LYS A 269 18.85 10.57 -10.21
CA LYS A 269 19.50 10.13 -8.98
C LYS A 269 18.56 9.26 -8.15
N PRO A 270 18.92 8.01 -7.81
CA PRO A 270 18.17 7.25 -6.83
C PRO A 270 18.33 7.87 -5.44
N THR A 271 17.21 8.03 -4.75
CA THR A 271 17.18 8.39 -3.32
C THR A 271 17.43 7.17 -2.45
N THR A 272 16.99 6.00 -2.91
CA THR A 272 17.22 4.70 -2.27
C THR A 272 17.50 3.66 -3.35
N PHE A 273 18.64 3.01 -3.25
CA PHE A 273 19.07 1.94 -4.14
C PHE A 273 19.52 0.75 -3.30
N ILE A 274 18.63 -0.21 -3.10
CA ILE A 274 18.86 -1.38 -2.26
C ILE A 274 18.75 -2.63 -3.12
N VAL A 275 19.88 -3.30 -3.33
CA VAL A 275 19.98 -4.57 -4.05
C VAL A 275 20.70 -5.55 -3.12
N VAL A 276 19.92 -6.40 -2.46
CA VAL A 276 20.41 -7.36 -1.46
C VAL A 276 19.88 -8.76 -1.82
N PRO A 277 20.40 -9.37 -2.89
CA PRO A 277 20.07 -10.74 -3.25
C PRO A 277 20.57 -11.69 -2.15
N VAL A 278 19.79 -12.70 -1.80
CA VAL A 278 20.17 -13.78 -0.88
C VAL A 278 20.24 -15.15 -1.57
N GLY A 279 19.71 -15.23 -2.80
CA GLY A 279 19.79 -16.41 -3.66
C GLY A 279 21.05 -16.43 -4.53
N ALA A 280 21.12 -17.41 -5.43
CA ALA A 280 22.19 -17.48 -6.43
C ALA A 280 22.16 -16.25 -7.35
N GLY A 281 23.32 -15.69 -7.68
CA GLY A 281 23.46 -14.45 -8.45
C GLY A 281 24.15 -13.36 -7.63
N GLY A 282 23.86 -12.10 -7.95
CA GLY A 282 24.53 -10.93 -7.38
C GLY A 282 25.62 -10.38 -8.29
N LEU A 283 25.91 -9.09 -8.12
CA LEU A 283 26.93 -8.39 -8.89
C LEU A 283 28.33 -8.90 -8.54
N SER A 284 29.19 -9.03 -9.54
CA SER A 284 30.62 -9.25 -9.36
C SER A 284 31.32 -8.01 -8.78
N THR A 285 32.56 -8.17 -8.27
CA THR A 285 33.34 -7.05 -7.73
C THR A 285 33.51 -5.93 -8.75
N ALA A 286 33.76 -6.29 -10.01
CA ALA A 286 33.92 -5.32 -11.09
C ALA A 286 32.61 -4.56 -11.37
N GLU A 287 31.46 -5.24 -11.35
CA GLU A 287 30.16 -4.61 -11.55
C GLU A 287 29.76 -3.69 -10.40
N VAL A 288 30.03 -4.11 -9.16
CA VAL A 288 29.85 -3.24 -7.98
C VAL A 288 30.72 -1.99 -8.11
N ASP A 289 32.00 -2.15 -8.47
CA ASP A 289 32.91 -1.02 -8.64
C ASP A 289 32.44 -0.07 -9.75
N ASN A 290 32.08 -0.62 -10.92
CA ASN A 290 31.63 0.17 -12.07
C ASN A 290 30.32 0.91 -11.77
N LEU A 291 29.37 0.28 -11.08
CA LEU A 291 28.12 0.92 -10.69
C LEU A 291 28.36 2.12 -9.76
N LEU A 292 29.24 1.96 -8.78
CA LEU A 292 29.60 3.04 -7.85
C LEU A 292 30.36 4.17 -8.55
N ILE A 293 31.24 3.84 -9.50
CA ILE A 293 31.97 4.83 -10.31
C ILE A 293 31.03 5.63 -11.20
N ASP A 294 30.11 4.97 -11.91
CA ASP A 294 29.14 5.66 -12.76
C ASP A 294 28.18 6.52 -11.92
N PHE A 295 27.76 6.04 -10.74
CA PHE A 295 27.00 6.83 -9.77
C PHE A 295 27.72 8.11 -9.30
N ASP A 296 29.02 8.05 -9.02
CA ASP A 296 29.82 9.23 -8.65
C ASP A 296 30.04 10.17 -9.83
N ALA A 297 30.23 9.63 -11.03
CA ALA A 297 30.49 10.41 -12.23
C ALA A 297 29.27 11.25 -12.67
N ASP A 298 28.07 10.71 -12.50
CA ASP A 298 26.86 11.29 -13.08
C ASP A 298 25.96 12.03 -12.08
N LEU A 299 26.11 11.78 -10.78
CA LEU A 299 25.15 12.21 -9.76
C LEU A 299 25.82 12.94 -8.60
N VAL A 300 25.11 13.95 -8.06
CA VAL A 300 25.49 14.66 -6.83
C VAL A 300 24.60 14.19 -5.67
N TRP A 301 25.22 13.75 -4.59
CA TRP A 301 24.58 13.11 -3.46
C TRP A 301 24.21 14.10 -2.34
N ALA A 302 23.36 13.64 -1.43
CA ALA A 302 22.90 14.41 -0.29
C ALA A 302 22.57 13.52 0.92
N ALA A 303 22.55 14.12 2.10
CA ALA A 303 22.10 13.48 3.33
C ALA A 303 20.75 12.78 3.16
N GLY A 304 20.69 11.51 3.58
CA GLY A 304 19.50 10.66 3.47
C GLY A 304 19.40 9.86 2.17
N ASN A 305 20.33 10.02 1.22
CA ASN A 305 20.44 9.10 0.09
C ASN A 305 21.14 7.80 0.52
N VAL A 306 20.60 6.67 0.07
CA VAL A 306 21.03 5.34 0.53
C VAL A 306 21.36 4.46 -0.67
N ILE A 307 22.58 3.90 -0.67
CA ILE A 307 23.00 2.82 -1.54
C ILE A 307 23.35 1.62 -0.66
N THR A 308 22.76 0.45 -0.94
CA THR A 308 23.08 -0.79 -0.25
C THR A 308 23.23 -1.93 -1.25
N LEU A 309 24.45 -2.45 -1.38
CA LEU A 309 24.84 -3.56 -2.24
C LEU A 309 25.43 -4.67 -1.36
N MET A 310 24.56 -5.42 -0.70
CA MET A 310 24.92 -6.46 0.28
C MET A 310 24.44 -7.84 -0.20
N GLY A 311 24.54 -8.86 0.65
CA GLY A 311 23.99 -10.19 0.36
C GLY A 311 24.95 -11.01 -0.49
N THR A 312 24.50 -11.55 -1.62
CA THR A 312 25.34 -12.34 -2.53
C THR A 312 26.12 -11.50 -3.54
N ASN A 313 25.95 -10.17 -3.56
CA ASN A 313 26.87 -9.29 -4.27
C ASN A 313 28.30 -9.49 -3.78
N ALA A 314 29.29 -9.33 -4.65
CA ALA A 314 30.68 -9.35 -4.22
C ALA A 314 31.04 -8.08 -3.43
N ALA A 315 32.09 -8.15 -2.61
CA ALA A 315 32.68 -6.95 -2.02
C ALA A 315 33.25 -6.05 -3.13
N ARG A 316 33.16 -4.74 -2.93
CA ARG A 316 33.82 -3.74 -3.79
C ARG A 316 35.34 -3.83 -3.65
N SER A 317 36.09 -3.27 -4.59
CA SER A 317 37.56 -3.19 -4.52
C SER A 317 38.05 -1.76 -4.37
N VAL A 318 39.39 -1.59 -4.35
CA VAL A 318 40.04 -0.27 -4.34
C VAL A 318 39.72 0.56 -5.59
N ALA A 319 39.20 -0.05 -6.65
CA ALA A 319 38.82 0.65 -7.88
C ALA A 319 37.72 1.71 -7.63
N SER A 320 36.80 1.46 -6.69
CA SER A 320 35.70 2.37 -6.35
C SER A 320 35.96 3.25 -5.11
N ASP A 321 37.16 3.20 -4.50
CA ASP A 321 37.45 3.93 -3.25
C ASP A 321 37.21 5.44 -3.38
N ALA A 322 37.65 6.05 -4.49
CA ALA A 322 37.48 7.47 -4.74
C ALA A 322 36.00 7.83 -4.90
N ALA A 323 35.26 7.04 -5.70
CA ALA A 323 33.83 7.23 -5.93
C ALA A 323 33.04 7.17 -4.62
N VAL A 324 33.25 6.13 -3.81
CA VAL A 324 32.56 5.98 -2.52
C VAL A 324 32.92 7.12 -1.57
N ALA A 325 34.18 7.55 -1.51
CA ALA A 325 34.60 8.66 -0.64
C ALA A 325 33.92 9.99 -1.04
N ASN A 326 33.80 10.27 -2.33
CA ASN A 326 33.10 11.44 -2.85
C ASN A 326 31.60 11.40 -2.49
N MET A 327 30.91 10.31 -2.83
CA MET A 327 29.49 10.12 -2.52
C MET A 327 29.19 10.31 -1.03
N VAL A 328 30.03 9.76 -0.15
CA VAL A 328 29.89 9.88 1.31
C VAL A 328 30.19 11.31 1.79
N ALA A 329 31.20 11.98 1.21
CA ALA A 329 31.49 13.38 1.52
C ALA A 329 30.33 14.32 1.14
N GLU A 330 29.58 13.98 0.10
CA GLU A 330 28.34 14.65 -0.29
C GLU A 330 27.13 14.27 0.58
N GLY A 331 27.25 13.23 1.39
CA GLY A 331 26.26 12.84 2.42
C GLY A 331 25.49 11.56 2.12
N ALA A 332 25.81 10.82 1.06
CA ALA A 332 25.22 9.50 0.84
C ALA A 332 25.66 8.51 1.93
N THR A 333 24.76 7.57 2.25
CA THR A 333 25.11 6.35 2.98
C THR A 333 25.34 5.24 1.98
N VAL A 334 26.60 4.81 1.82
CA VAL A 334 26.99 3.69 0.94
C VAL A 334 27.35 2.49 1.81
N THR A 335 26.68 1.35 1.60
CA THR A 335 26.94 0.10 2.33
C THR A 335 27.16 -1.04 1.33
N THR A 336 28.33 -1.67 1.39
CA THR A 336 28.72 -2.83 0.56
C THR A 336 29.25 -3.96 1.45
N ASN A 337 29.30 -5.19 0.92
CA ASN A 337 29.92 -6.34 1.60
C ASN A 337 31.41 -6.13 1.93
#